data_AF-A0A1F2P3M7-F1
#
_entry.id   AF-A0A1F2P3M7-F1
#
_cell.length_a   1.000
_cell.length_b   1.000
_cell.length_c   1.000
_cell.angle_alpha   90.00
_cell.angle_beta   90.00
_cell.angle_gamma   90.00
#
_symmetry.space_group_name_H-M   'P 1'
#
loop_
_entity.id
_entity.type
_entity.pdbx_description
1 polymer ?
#
loop_
_entity_poly.entity_id
_entity_poly.type
_entity_poly.pdbx_seq_one_letter_code
_entity_poly.pdbx_strand_id
1 'polypeptide(L)'
;MAEYIRIKNNKAESKIYDFNTVYEIPDSILPSESIDIIITSPPYGDSRTTVAYGQFSRLSNQWLGLEELNEVDRKCMGGIRKREIKNFGFEPLDKVLSRIAGIDKNRVYDVASFYLDYEKSINNISKVVKKGGIVAYVVGNRRVKGIEIPNDEITREFFERNGFKHIKTIIREIPNKRMPKRNSPSNIAGVTDTTMNYEYIVILRKEE
;
A
#
# COMPACT_ATOMS: atom_id res chain seq x y z
N MET A 1 15.45 -16.65 9.45
CA MET A 1 14.71 -17.93 9.27
C MET A 1 15.15 -18.99 10.27
N ALA A 2 16.45 -19.33 10.35
CA ALA A 2 16.97 -20.35 11.28
C ALA A 2 16.67 -20.04 12.76
N GLU A 3 16.77 -18.77 13.16
CA GLU A 3 16.45 -18.35 14.52
C GLU A 3 14.95 -18.52 14.82
N TYR A 4 14.05 -17.97 13.99
CA TYR A 4 12.59 -18.15 14.11
C TYR A 4 12.17 -19.63 14.19
N ILE A 5 12.75 -20.50 13.35
CA ILE A 5 12.48 -21.94 13.38
C ILE A 5 12.87 -22.55 14.73
N ARG A 6 13.94 -22.05 15.35
CA ARG A 6 14.50 -22.56 16.61
C ARG A 6 13.74 -22.08 17.86
N ILE A 7 13.15 -20.88 17.83
CA ILE A 7 12.37 -20.31 18.96
C ILE A 7 10.85 -20.56 18.84
N LYS A 8 10.39 -21.08 17.71
CA LYS A 8 9.00 -21.47 17.47
C LYS A 8 8.60 -22.57 18.46
N ASN A 9 7.71 -22.24 19.40
CA ASN A 9 7.17 -23.19 20.38
C ASN A 9 5.91 -23.95 19.87
N ASN A 10 5.29 -23.50 18.77
CA ASN A 10 4.04 -24.06 18.24
C ASN A 10 4.23 -24.73 16.87
N LYS A 11 3.25 -25.51 16.40
CA LYS A 11 3.16 -26.07 15.03
C LYS A 11 2.91 -25.01 13.95
N ALA A 12 3.62 -23.88 13.99
CA ALA A 12 3.46 -22.80 13.01
C ALA A 12 4.01 -23.23 11.64
N GLU A 13 3.17 -23.24 10.61
CA GLU A 13 3.58 -23.44 9.22
C GLU A 13 3.75 -22.08 8.53
N SER A 14 4.76 -21.97 7.66
CA SER A 14 4.97 -20.81 6.81
C SER A 14 4.80 -21.26 5.36
N LYS A 15 4.01 -20.52 4.60
CA LYS A 15 3.73 -20.78 3.19
C LYS A 15 3.95 -19.48 2.42
N ILE A 16 4.50 -19.60 1.22
CA ILE A 16 4.71 -18.49 0.29
C ILE A 16 3.83 -18.77 -0.91
N TYR A 17 3.07 -17.77 -1.34
CA TYR A 17 2.18 -17.84 -2.47
C TYR A 17 2.47 -16.70 -3.43
N ASP A 18 2.38 -16.97 -4.73
CA ASP A 18 2.58 -15.99 -5.78
C ASP A 18 1.22 -15.62 -6.41
N PHE A 19 0.57 -14.61 -5.85
CA PHE A 19 -0.62 -14.00 -6.42
C PHE A 19 -0.65 -12.50 -6.12
N ASN A 20 -1.40 -11.75 -6.91
CA ASN A 20 -1.58 -10.31 -6.74
C ASN A 20 -3.01 -10.00 -6.30
N THR A 21 -3.15 -9.50 -5.07
CA THR A 21 -4.43 -9.19 -4.43
C THR A 21 -5.27 -8.18 -5.22
N VAL A 22 -4.67 -7.37 -6.07
CA VAL A 22 -5.38 -6.44 -6.97
C VAL A 22 -6.24 -7.19 -7.98
N TYR A 23 -5.77 -8.33 -8.49
CA TYR A 23 -6.49 -9.12 -9.48
C TYR A 23 -7.45 -10.08 -8.79
N GLU A 24 -6.91 -11.00 -7.99
CA GLU A 24 -7.68 -12.01 -7.27
C GLU A 24 -6.86 -12.65 -6.15
N ILE A 25 -7.57 -13.29 -5.23
CA ILE A 25 -6.98 -14.21 -4.26
C ILE A 25 -7.60 -15.58 -4.59
N PRO A 26 -6.80 -16.56 -5.06
CA PRO A 26 -7.34 -17.86 -5.45
C PRO A 26 -7.98 -18.57 -4.26
N ASP A 27 -9.23 -19.04 -4.42
CA ASP A 27 -9.99 -19.74 -3.38
C ASP A 27 -9.30 -21.05 -2.95
N SER A 28 -8.58 -21.70 -3.87
CA SER A 28 -7.74 -22.88 -3.59
C SER A 28 -6.56 -22.59 -2.66
N ILE A 29 -6.16 -21.32 -2.52
CA ILE A 29 -5.09 -20.87 -1.64
C ILE A 29 -5.69 -20.31 -0.34
N LEU A 30 -6.54 -19.29 -0.45
CA LEU A 30 -7.22 -18.66 0.67
C LEU A 30 -8.73 -18.64 0.38
N PRO A 31 -9.49 -19.59 0.96
CA PRO A 31 -10.93 -19.60 0.80
C PRO A 31 -11.60 -18.35 1.36
N SER A 32 -12.81 -18.07 0.90
CA SER A 32 -13.64 -17.01 1.51
C SER A 32 -13.82 -17.26 3.01
N GLU A 33 -13.78 -16.18 3.80
CA GLU A 33 -13.92 -16.22 5.26
C GLU A 33 -13.01 -17.27 5.96
N SER A 34 -11.75 -17.41 5.51
CA SER A 34 -10.79 -18.36 6.07
C SER A 34 -9.72 -17.71 6.98
N ILE A 35 -9.53 -16.40 6.89
CA ILE A 35 -8.45 -15.68 7.57
C ILE A 35 -8.96 -14.92 8.81
N ASP A 36 -8.35 -15.18 9.96
CA ASP A 36 -8.65 -14.49 11.23
C ASP A 36 -8.01 -13.11 11.31
N ILE A 37 -6.75 -12.96 10.88
CA ILE A 37 -5.99 -11.71 10.98
C ILE A 37 -5.15 -11.49 9.73
N ILE A 38 -5.16 -10.25 9.22
CA ILE A 38 -4.25 -9.77 8.18
C ILE A 38 -3.42 -8.61 8.74
N ILE A 39 -2.10 -8.70 8.58
CA ILE A 39 -1.16 -7.64 8.94
C ILE A 39 -0.31 -7.37 7.72
N THR A 40 -0.34 -6.15 7.19
CA THR A 40 0.38 -5.82 5.96
C THR A 40 0.69 -4.34 5.83
N SER A 41 1.58 -4.02 4.88
CA SER A 41 1.80 -2.68 4.35
C SER A 41 1.65 -2.75 2.83
N PRO A 42 0.79 -1.93 2.19
CA PRO A 42 0.58 -2.01 0.75
C PRO A 42 1.83 -1.58 -0.03
N PRO A 43 2.24 -2.32 -1.08
CA PRO A 43 3.37 -1.93 -1.94
C PRO A 43 2.96 -0.82 -2.91
N TYR A 44 3.59 0.35 -2.76
CA TYR A 44 3.40 1.51 -3.64
C TYR A 44 4.21 1.35 -4.94
N GLY A 45 3.54 1.00 -6.05
CA GLY A 45 4.13 0.83 -7.38
C GLY A 45 4.24 2.10 -8.19
N ASP A 46 3.69 3.22 -7.72
CA ASP A 46 3.85 4.54 -8.33
C ASP A 46 5.23 5.16 -8.06
N SER A 47 6.28 4.33 -8.10
CA SER A 47 7.67 4.50 -7.62
C SER A 47 8.38 5.81 -7.98
N ARG A 48 7.82 6.61 -8.90
CA ARG A 48 8.21 8.01 -9.12
C ARG A 48 7.85 8.96 -7.97
N THR A 49 7.17 8.52 -6.90
CA THR A 49 6.72 9.39 -5.79
C THR A 49 7.14 8.93 -4.39
N THR A 50 7.27 7.63 -4.12
CA THR A 50 7.26 7.15 -2.74
C THR A 50 8.46 6.27 -2.39
N VAL A 51 8.64 5.12 -3.07
CA VAL A 51 9.76 4.20 -2.84
C VAL A 51 10.16 3.55 -4.18
N ALA A 52 11.45 3.62 -4.53
CA ALA A 52 11.97 3.04 -5.77
C ALA A 52 12.35 1.58 -5.56
N TYR A 53 11.35 0.70 -5.40
CA TYR A 53 11.57 -0.74 -5.13
C TYR A 53 12.44 -1.39 -6.20
N GLY A 54 12.11 -1.18 -7.48
CA GLY A 54 12.89 -1.72 -8.59
C GLY A 54 14.34 -1.21 -8.64
N GLN A 55 14.58 0.07 -8.33
CA GLN A 55 15.94 0.61 -8.25
C GLN A 55 16.72 0.00 -7.08
N PHE A 56 16.07 -0.15 -5.93
CA PHE A 56 16.69 -0.71 -4.73
C PHE A 56 17.00 -2.21 -4.88
N SER A 57 16.12 -2.97 -5.55
CA SER A 57 16.29 -4.42 -5.71
C SER A 57 17.19 -4.81 -6.87
N ARG A 58 17.50 -3.89 -7.81
CA ARG A 58 18.18 -4.21 -9.07
C ARG A 58 19.49 -4.96 -8.89
N LEU A 59 20.42 -4.44 -8.08
CA LEU A 59 21.74 -5.08 -7.90
C LEU A 59 21.60 -6.48 -7.29
N SER A 60 20.76 -6.61 -6.25
CA SER A 60 20.49 -7.90 -5.61
C SER A 60 19.88 -8.90 -6.58
N ASN A 61 18.92 -8.47 -7.41
CA ASN A 61 18.32 -9.31 -8.44
C ASN A 61 19.36 -9.79 -9.46
N GLN A 62 20.25 -8.91 -9.92
CA GLN A 62 21.32 -9.29 -10.85
C GLN A 62 22.28 -10.32 -10.25
N TRP A 63 22.70 -10.13 -9.01
CA TRP A 63 23.57 -11.10 -8.31
C TRP A 63 22.93 -12.46 -8.14
N LEU A 64 21.60 -12.51 -7.97
CA LEU A 64 20.84 -13.75 -7.85
C LEU A 64 20.42 -14.33 -9.21
N GLY A 65 20.74 -13.68 -10.33
CA GLY A 65 20.31 -14.10 -11.66
C GLY A 65 18.81 -13.94 -11.92
N LEU A 66 18.14 -13.02 -11.22
CA LEU A 66 16.70 -12.73 -11.28
C LEU A 66 16.40 -11.44 -12.06
N GLU A 67 17.14 -11.21 -13.15
CA GLU A 67 17.11 -9.96 -13.90
C GLU A 67 15.75 -9.70 -14.58
N GLU A 68 15.04 -10.77 -14.90
CA GLU A 68 13.65 -10.77 -15.39
C GLU A 68 12.66 -10.19 -14.38
N LEU A 69 13.05 -10.12 -13.10
CA LEU A 69 12.24 -9.54 -12.03
C LEU A 69 12.54 -8.04 -11.80
N ASN A 70 13.34 -7.39 -12.66
CA ASN A 70 13.62 -5.95 -12.52
C ASN A 70 12.41 -5.03 -12.80
N GLU A 71 11.27 -5.58 -13.22
CA GLU A 71 10.00 -4.86 -13.41
C GLU A 71 9.07 -4.88 -12.18
N VAL A 72 9.59 -5.06 -10.96
CA VAL A 72 8.79 -5.06 -9.71
C VAL A 72 7.87 -3.85 -9.61
N ASP A 73 8.34 -2.66 -9.99
CA ASP A 73 7.54 -1.43 -9.95
C ASP A 73 6.26 -1.54 -10.79
N ARG A 74 6.29 -2.21 -11.95
CA ARG A 74 5.11 -2.43 -12.79
C ARG A 74 4.12 -3.42 -12.17
N LYS A 75 4.59 -4.35 -11.34
CA LYS A 75 3.77 -5.37 -10.67
C LYS A 75 3.10 -4.84 -9.40
N CYS A 76 3.66 -3.81 -8.77
CA CYS A 76 3.10 -3.16 -7.58
C CYS A 76 1.87 -2.29 -7.92
N MET A 77 1.08 -1.93 -6.89
CA MET A 77 -0.15 -1.14 -7.07
C MET A 77 0.15 0.23 -7.69
N GLY A 78 -0.56 0.61 -8.76
CA GLY A 78 -0.30 1.85 -9.49
C GLY A 78 0.93 1.80 -10.41
N GLY A 79 1.57 0.64 -10.59
CA GLY A 79 2.69 0.45 -11.50
C GLY A 79 2.35 0.63 -12.98
N ILE A 80 1.06 0.47 -13.33
CA ILE A 80 0.53 0.71 -14.68
C ILE A 80 -0.41 1.92 -14.62
N ARG A 81 -0.03 3.00 -15.31
CA ARG A 81 -0.85 4.21 -15.40
C ARG A 81 -2.12 3.93 -16.20
N LYS A 82 -3.26 4.11 -15.54
CA LYS A 82 -4.60 4.16 -16.14
C LYS A 82 -4.93 5.62 -16.45
N ARG A 83 -5.40 5.90 -17.66
CA ARG A 83 -5.83 7.26 -18.06
C ARG A 83 -7.27 7.54 -17.64
N GLU A 84 -7.60 7.15 -16.41
CA GLU A 84 -8.94 7.24 -15.85
C GLU A 84 -8.84 7.91 -14.49
N ILE A 85 -9.61 8.97 -14.29
CA ILE A 85 -9.83 9.58 -12.98
C ILE A 85 -11.31 9.32 -12.69
N LYS A 86 -11.57 8.37 -11.80
CA LYS A 86 -12.92 8.15 -11.28
C LYS A 86 -13.12 8.95 -10.01
N ASN A 87 -14.38 9.21 -9.70
CA ASN A 87 -14.79 9.66 -8.38
C ASN A 87 -14.80 8.45 -7.43
N PHE A 88 -14.07 8.55 -6.32
CA PHE A 88 -13.99 7.50 -5.31
C PHE A 88 -15.12 7.61 -4.28
N GLY A 89 -15.97 8.64 -4.34
CA GLY A 89 -17.05 8.86 -3.37
C GLY A 89 -16.53 9.16 -1.98
N PHE A 90 -15.27 9.57 -1.85
CA PHE A 90 -14.63 9.93 -0.60
C PHE A 90 -14.00 11.29 -0.76
N GLU A 91 -14.69 12.29 -0.22
CA GLU A 91 -14.39 13.69 -0.47
C GLU A 91 -12.93 14.11 -0.22
N PRO A 92 -12.24 13.63 0.84
CA PRO A 92 -10.83 13.93 1.04
C PRO A 92 -9.93 13.45 -0.11
N LEU A 93 -10.17 12.24 -0.64
CA LEU A 93 -9.41 11.72 -1.77
C LEU A 93 -9.76 12.46 -3.07
N ASP A 94 -11.05 12.66 -3.34
CA ASP A 94 -11.51 13.30 -4.58
C ASP A 94 -11.05 14.76 -4.67
N LYS A 95 -11.02 15.48 -3.54
CA LYS A 95 -10.43 16.83 -3.45
C LYS A 95 -8.94 16.83 -3.71
N VAL A 96 -8.20 15.89 -3.12
CA VAL A 96 -6.75 15.76 -3.34
C VAL A 96 -6.45 15.48 -4.81
N LEU A 97 -7.16 14.54 -5.44
CA LEU A 97 -7.00 14.23 -6.86
C LEU A 97 -7.30 15.44 -7.74
N SER A 98 -8.37 16.18 -7.46
CA SER A 98 -8.73 17.41 -8.20
C SER A 98 -7.65 18.48 -8.09
N ARG A 99 -7.08 18.68 -6.89
CA ARG A 99 -5.98 19.63 -6.68
C ARG A 99 -4.71 19.21 -7.42
N ILE A 100 -4.34 17.92 -7.37
CA ILE A 100 -3.18 17.40 -8.09
C ILE A 100 -3.40 17.55 -9.61
N ALA A 101 -4.61 17.28 -10.12
CA ALA A 101 -4.94 17.43 -11.53
C ALA A 101 -4.76 18.87 -12.04
N GLY A 102 -5.08 19.86 -11.20
CA GLY A 102 -4.86 21.28 -11.50
C GLY A 102 -3.38 21.67 -11.61
N ILE A 103 -2.48 20.94 -10.94
CA ILE A 103 -1.03 21.20 -10.94
C ILE A 103 -0.33 20.37 -12.02
N ASP A 104 -0.66 19.08 -12.12
CA ASP A 104 0.02 18.12 -13.00
C ASP A 104 -0.96 17.02 -13.44
N LYS A 105 -1.50 17.19 -14.65
CA LYS A 105 -2.45 16.26 -15.27
C LYS A 105 -1.88 14.85 -15.45
N ASN A 106 -0.58 14.70 -15.65
CA ASN A 106 0.02 13.37 -15.80
C ASN A 106 0.16 12.69 -14.44
N ARG A 107 0.52 13.48 -13.42
CA ARG A 107 0.72 12.96 -12.06
C ARG A 107 -0.56 12.48 -11.41
N VAL A 108 -1.69 13.15 -11.64
CA VAL A 108 -2.96 12.70 -11.06
C VAL A 108 -3.33 11.29 -11.56
N TYR A 109 -3.01 10.92 -12.80
CA TYR A 109 -3.26 9.57 -13.29
C TYR A 109 -2.43 8.51 -12.55
N ASP A 110 -1.17 8.81 -12.20
CA ASP A 110 -0.34 7.89 -11.40
C ASP A 110 -0.97 7.67 -10.02
N VAL A 111 -1.39 8.76 -9.36
CA VAL A 111 -2.02 8.73 -8.03
C VAL A 111 -3.36 8.00 -8.06
N ALA A 112 -4.21 8.30 -9.05
CA ALA A 112 -5.50 7.64 -9.22
C ALA A 112 -5.34 6.15 -9.53
N SER A 113 -4.33 5.77 -10.32
CA SER A 113 -4.05 4.36 -10.64
C SER A 113 -3.72 3.55 -9.39
N PHE A 114 -2.95 4.13 -8.47
CA PHE A 114 -2.68 3.51 -7.17
C PHE A 114 -3.97 3.26 -6.38
N TYR A 115 -4.84 4.27 -6.20
CA TYR A 115 -6.05 4.09 -5.40
C TYR A 115 -7.07 3.16 -6.07
N LEU A 116 -7.09 3.10 -7.40
CA LEU A 116 -7.86 2.10 -8.14
C LEU A 116 -7.40 0.67 -7.83
N ASP A 117 -6.09 0.42 -7.80
CA ASP A 117 -5.55 -0.90 -7.44
C ASP A 117 -5.72 -1.19 -5.95
N TYR A 118 -5.57 -0.17 -5.11
CA TYR A 118 -5.68 -0.29 -3.67
C TYR A 118 -7.10 -0.67 -3.22
N GLU A 119 -8.12 -0.01 -3.77
CA GLU A 119 -9.52 -0.34 -3.52
C GLU A 119 -9.84 -1.77 -4.00
N LYS A 120 -9.37 -2.17 -5.20
CA LYS A 120 -9.54 -3.55 -5.69
C LYS A 120 -8.90 -4.58 -4.78
N SER A 121 -7.68 -4.32 -4.32
CA SER A 121 -6.98 -5.17 -3.37
C SER A 121 -7.75 -5.30 -2.06
N ILE A 122 -8.25 -4.20 -1.50
CA ILE A 122 -9.05 -4.22 -0.27
C ILE A 122 -10.34 -5.00 -0.47
N ASN A 123 -11.03 -4.85 -1.61
CA ASN A 123 -12.25 -5.60 -1.90
C ASN A 123 -12.00 -7.12 -1.96
N ASN A 124 -10.90 -7.55 -2.57
CA ASN A 124 -10.54 -8.96 -2.63
C ASN A 124 -10.12 -9.51 -1.25
N ILE A 125 -9.32 -8.75 -0.52
CA ILE A 125 -8.89 -9.10 0.83
C ILE A 125 -10.07 -9.22 1.79
N SER A 126 -11.06 -8.34 1.66
CA SER A 126 -12.27 -8.35 2.50
C SER A 126 -13.09 -9.64 2.39
N LYS A 127 -13.03 -10.33 1.24
CA LYS A 127 -13.73 -11.61 1.02
C LYS A 127 -13.14 -12.76 1.82
N VAL A 128 -11.81 -12.81 1.96
CA VAL A 128 -11.12 -13.93 2.64
C VAL A 128 -11.07 -13.75 4.16
N VAL A 129 -11.29 -12.55 4.67
CA VAL A 129 -11.35 -12.29 6.12
C VAL A 129 -12.65 -12.82 6.70
N LYS A 130 -12.55 -13.56 7.80
CA LYS A 130 -13.70 -14.05 8.58
C LYS A 130 -14.53 -12.90 9.13
N LYS A 131 -15.83 -13.12 9.32
CA LYS A 131 -16.65 -12.29 10.21
C LYS A 131 -16.00 -12.22 11.59
N GLY A 132 -15.86 -11.02 12.13
CA GLY A 132 -15.09 -10.77 13.35
C GLY A 132 -13.57 -10.78 13.22
N GLY A 133 -13.03 -11.09 12.03
CA GLY A 133 -11.60 -11.04 11.73
C GLY A 133 -11.04 -9.62 11.70
N ILE A 134 -9.72 -9.49 11.86
CA ILE A 134 -9.03 -8.21 12.02
C ILE A 134 -8.11 -7.93 10.84
N VAL A 135 -8.10 -6.69 10.37
CA VAL A 135 -7.08 -6.18 9.45
C VAL A 135 -6.28 -5.09 10.14
N ALA A 136 -4.95 -5.13 10.01
CA ALA A 136 -4.02 -4.13 10.51
C ALA A 136 -3.13 -3.67 9.35
N TYR A 137 -3.43 -2.51 8.80
CA TYR A 137 -2.72 -1.93 7.67
C TYR A 137 -1.75 -0.87 8.16
N VAL A 138 -0.46 -1.07 7.90
CA VAL A 138 0.58 -0.08 8.14
C VAL A 138 0.73 0.75 6.87
N VAL A 139 0.27 1.99 6.94
CA VAL A 139 0.35 2.96 5.84
C VAL A 139 1.01 4.23 6.34
N GLY A 140 1.41 5.11 5.43
CA GLY A 140 1.62 6.48 5.86
C GLY A 140 1.15 7.51 4.86
N ASN A 141 0.92 8.69 5.41
CA ASN A 141 0.38 9.82 4.69
C ASN A 141 1.46 10.39 3.80
N ARG A 142 1.24 10.25 2.49
CA ARG A 142 2.22 10.60 1.47
C ARG A 142 1.95 12.00 0.95
N ARG A 143 2.97 12.61 0.36
CA ARG A 143 2.86 13.93 -0.29
C ARG A 143 3.16 13.82 -1.77
N VAL A 144 2.29 14.40 -2.58
CA VAL A 144 2.48 14.50 -4.03
C VAL A 144 2.26 15.95 -4.43
N LYS A 145 3.29 16.57 -5.05
CA LYS A 145 3.27 17.99 -5.44
C LYS A 145 2.92 18.93 -4.27
N GLY A 146 3.44 18.63 -3.07
CA GLY A 146 3.18 19.41 -1.85
C GLY A 146 1.78 19.23 -1.26
N ILE A 147 0.94 18.36 -1.85
CA ILE A 147 -0.39 18.02 -1.33
C ILE A 147 -0.28 16.72 -0.56
N GLU A 148 -0.66 16.76 0.71
CA GLU A 148 -0.74 15.58 1.56
C GLU A 148 -1.97 14.75 1.21
N ILE A 149 -1.77 13.43 1.15
CA ILE A 149 -2.82 12.45 0.89
C ILE A 149 -3.02 11.62 2.17
N PRO A 150 -4.20 11.69 2.82
CA PRO A 150 -4.48 11.02 4.08
C PRO A 150 -4.74 9.52 3.85
N ASN A 151 -3.68 8.75 3.66
CA ASN A 151 -3.75 7.32 3.36
C ASN A 151 -4.37 6.52 4.49
N ASP A 152 -4.18 6.92 5.74
CA ASP A 152 -4.81 6.29 6.89
C ASP A 152 -6.34 6.38 6.84
N GLU A 153 -6.87 7.57 6.54
CA GLU A 153 -8.31 7.80 6.37
C GLU A 153 -8.86 7.09 5.14
N ILE A 154 -8.15 7.11 4.01
CA ILE A 154 -8.56 6.40 2.79
C ILE A 154 -8.60 4.89 3.04
N THR A 155 -7.63 4.36 3.78
CA THR A 155 -7.61 2.93 4.16
C THR A 155 -8.81 2.59 5.03
N ARG A 156 -9.12 3.43 6.03
CA ARG A 156 -10.31 3.27 6.86
C ARG A 156 -11.57 3.22 6.01
N GLU A 157 -11.78 4.24 5.17
CA GLU A 157 -12.96 4.37 4.31
C GLU A 157 -13.14 3.16 3.39
N PHE A 158 -12.06 2.71 2.72
CA PHE A 158 -12.15 1.58 1.80
C PHE A 158 -12.54 0.28 2.51
N PHE A 159 -12.05 0.06 3.73
CA PHE A 159 -12.47 -1.09 4.52
C PHE A 159 -13.89 -0.95 5.07
N GLU A 160 -14.31 0.24 5.51
CA GLU A 160 -15.67 0.48 6.03
C GLU A 160 -16.74 0.16 4.99
N ARG A 161 -16.50 0.48 3.71
CA ARG A 161 -17.36 0.09 2.59
C ARG A 161 -17.47 -1.41 2.36
N ASN A 162 -16.50 -2.17 2.87
CA ASN A 162 -16.46 -3.63 2.79
C ASN A 162 -17.00 -4.30 4.06
N GLY A 163 -17.75 -3.58 4.90
CA GLY A 163 -18.35 -4.13 6.11
C GLY A 163 -17.36 -4.30 7.25
N PHE A 164 -16.38 -3.39 7.35
CA PHE A 164 -15.47 -3.33 8.49
C PHE A 164 -15.82 -2.15 9.38
N LYS A 165 -15.53 -2.29 10.67
CA LYS A 165 -15.61 -1.23 11.65
C LYS A 165 -14.20 -0.84 12.09
N HIS A 166 -13.90 0.46 12.03
CA HIS A 166 -12.66 1.00 12.57
C HIS A 166 -12.58 0.77 14.08
N ILE A 167 -11.48 0.17 14.55
CA ILE A 167 -11.21 0.00 15.97
C ILE A 167 -10.33 1.14 16.47
N LYS A 168 -9.19 1.34 15.82
CA LYS A 168 -8.23 2.40 16.17
C LYS A 168 -7.19 2.60 15.08
N THR A 169 -6.58 3.78 15.06
CA THR A 169 -5.35 4.05 14.30
C THR A 169 -4.22 4.32 15.29
N ILE A 170 -3.16 3.52 15.25
CA ILE A 170 -1.96 3.76 16.07
C ILE A 170 -0.98 4.59 15.24
N ILE A 171 -0.57 5.74 15.77
CA ILE A 171 0.42 6.61 15.12
C ILE A 171 1.80 6.31 15.72
N ARG A 172 2.77 6.01 14.88
CA ARG A 172 4.17 5.81 15.26
C ARG A 172 5.08 6.77 14.52
N GLU A 173 6.02 7.36 15.24
CA GLU A 173 7.12 8.09 14.63
C GLU A 173 8.14 7.10 14.04
N ILE A 174 8.76 7.48 12.92
CA ILE A 174 9.88 6.75 12.31
C ILE A 174 11.18 7.52 12.61
N PRO A 175 11.82 7.30 13.78
CA PRO A 175 12.96 8.11 14.21
C PRO A 175 14.20 7.89 13.32
N ASN A 176 14.44 6.64 12.88
CA ASN A 176 15.60 6.26 12.08
C ASN A 176 15.18 5.83 10.68
N LYS A 177 15.23 6.77 9.72
CA LYS A 177 15.00 6.45 8.31
C LYS A 177 16.30 6.07 7.61
N ARG A 178 16.28 4.95 6.87
CA ARG A 178 17.29 4.65 5.85
C ARG A 178 17.14 5.56 4.62
N MET A 179 15.93 6.08 4.37
CA MET A 179 15.66 7.05 3.31
C MET A 179 15.87 8.50 3.78
N PRO A 180 16.18 9.45 2.87
CA PRO A 180 16.34 10.86 3.22
C PRO A 180 15.10 11.46 3.90
N LYS A 181 15.29 12.33 4.90
CA LYS A 181 14.20 13.07 5.57
C LYS A 181 13.50 14.08 4.65
N ARG A 182 14.14 14.44 3.54
CA ARG A 182 13.63 15.37 2.53
C ARG A 182 13.84 14.78 1.15
N ASN A 183 12.83 14.89 0.28
CA ASN A 183 12.97 14.57 -1.14
C ASN A 183 12.75 15.85 -1.97
N SER A 184 13.18 15.84 -3.22
CA SER A 184 12.96 16.95 -4.16
C SER A 184 11.93 16.51 -5.21
N PRO A 185 10.62 16.54 -4.89
CA PRO A 185 9.58 15.97 -5.75
C PRO A 185 9.41 16.73 -7.09
N SER A 186 9.98 17.92 -7.22
CA SER A 186 9.89 18.77 -8.41
C SER A 186 11.10 18.69 -9.35
N ASN A 187 12.17 17.95 -9.02
CA ASN A 187 13.46 17.99 -9.74
C ASN A 187 14.05 19.41 -9.92
N ILE A 188 13.54 20.40 -9.17
CA ILE A 188 14.08 21.76 -9.15
C ILE A 188 15.04 21.85 -7.97
N ALA A 189 16.30 22.18 -8.23
CA ALA A 189 17.31 22.34 -7.19
C ALA A 189 16.84 23.35 -6.12
N GLY A 190 16.85 22.93 -4.85
CA GLY A 190 16.45 23.76 -3.71
C GLY A 190 14.99 23.61 -3.25
N VAL A 191 14.11 22.97 -4.04
CA VAL A 191 12.71 22.72 -3.63
C VAL A 191 12.60 21.34 -2.98
N THR A 192 12.70 21.31 -1.65
CA THR A 192 12.60 20.08 -0.86
C THR A 192 11.27 19.97 -0.13
N ASP A 193 10.67 18.78 -0.13
CA ASP A 193 9.50 18.43 0.70
C ASP A 193 9.91 17.41 1.76
N THR A 194 9.16 17.36 2.87
CA THR A 194 9.41 16.41 3.97
C THR A 194 8.91 15.02 3.59
N THR A 195 9.70 13.97 3.86
CA THR A 195 9.26 12.58 3.68
C THR A 195 8.42 12.10 4.87
N MET A 196 7.59 11.06 4.69
CA MET A 196 6.70 10.43 5.68
C MET A 196 7.36 10.23 7.06
N ASN A 197 7.13 11.10 8.05
CA ASN A 197 7.77 10.97 9.39
C ASN A 197 7.00 10.07 10.35
N TYR A 198 5.76 9.74 9.98
CA TYR A 198 4.86 8.91 10.75
C TYR A 198 4.34 7.76 9.91
N GLU A 199 4.13 6.63 10.57
CA GLU A 199 3.37 5.49 10.09
C GLU A 199 2.09 5.38 10.92
N TYR A 200 1.03 4.94 10.25
CA TYR A 200 -0.31 4.81 10.77
C TYR A 200 -0.69 3.35 10.64
N ILE A 201 -0.94 2.70 11.78
CA ILE A 201 -1.43 1.33 11.83
C ILE A 201 -2.96 1.42 11.97
N VAL A 202 -3.65 1.31 10.85
CA VAL A 202 -5.12 1.34 10.79
C VAL A 202 -5.64 -0.06 11.10
N ILE A 203 -6.33 -0.20 12.24
CA ILE A 203 -6.86 -1.48 12.72
C ILE A 203 -8.37 -1.46 12.59
N LEU A 204 -8.91 -2.40 11.83
CA LEU A 204 -10.35 -2.59 11.64
C LEU A 204 -10.75 -4.04 11.89
N ARG A 205 -12.02 -4.25 12.24
CA ARG A 205 -12.62 -5.58 12.40
C ARG A 205 -13.79 -5.74 11.43
N LYS A 206 -13.87 -6.88 10.75
CA LYS A 206 -15.01 -7.22 9.89
C LYS A 206 -16.26 -7.42 10.76
N GLU A 207 -17.35 -6.76 10.39
CA GLU A 207 -18.63 -6.91 11.08
C GLU A 207 -19.21 -8.31 10.86
N GLU A 208 -20.16 -8.69 11.73
CA GLU A 208 -20.79 -10.02 11.75
C GLU A 208 -21.84 -10.22 10.66
#